data_AF-A0A963FY25-F1
#
_entry.id   AF-A0A963FY25-F1
#
_cell.length_a   1.000
_cell.length_b   1.000
_cell.length_c   1.000
_cell.angle_alpha   90.00
_cell.angle_beta   90.00
_cell.angle_gamma   90.00
#
_symmetry.space_group_name_H-M   'P 1'
#
loop_
_entity.id
_entity.type
_entity.pdbx_description
1 polymer ?
#
loop_
_entity_poly.entity_id
_entity_poly.type
_entity_poly.pdbx_seq_one_letter_code
_entity_poly.pdbx_strand_id
1 'polypeptide(L)'
;MGWIKTLVATMVVVIAGVALAGSYEDALDAASNGRSSALAGLLSRGIDPDTTDTNGNNLLMLAARDGHADTDALPLKFRASPLQRNLMGDSAPVLAA
;
A
#
# COMPACT_ATOMS: atom_id res chain seq x y z
N MET A 1 39.59 -11.98 -0.38
CA MET A 1 38.28 -12.66 -0.54
C MET A 1 37.09 -11.92 0.12
N GLY A 2 37.26 -10.74 0.73
CA GLY A 2 36.17 -10.05 1.45
C GLY A 2 35.37 -9.02 0.64
N TRP A 3 36.00 -8.40 -0.38
CA TRP A 3 35.41 -7.29 -1.12
C TRP A 3 34.33 -7.69 -2.14
N ILE A 4 34.37 -8.93 -2.64
CA ILE A 4 33.31 -9.49 -3.51
C ILE A 4 32.02 -9.70 -2.72
N LYS A 5 32.12 -10.14 -1.45
CA LYS A 5 30.94 -10.33 -0.58
C LYS A 5 30.25 -9.00 -0.25
N THR A 6 31.01 -7.94 -0.05
CA THR A 6 30.45 -6.60 0.22
C THR A 6 29.81 -5.98 -1.02
N LEU A 7 30.38 -6.18 -2.22
CA LEU A 7 29.79 -5.71 -3.48
C LEU A 7 28.51 -6.46 -3.86
N VAL A 8 28.46 -7.77 -3.63
CA VAL A 8 27.24 -8.56 -3.82
C VAL A 8 26.17 -8.16 -2.80
N ALA A 9 26.54 -7.93 -1.54
CA ALA A 9 25.60 -7.50 -0.50
C ALA A 9 24.98 -6.12 -0.81
N THR A 10 25.76 -5.14 -1.27
CA THR A 10 25.22 -3.83 -1.65
C THR A 10 24.38 -3.90 -2.92
N MET A 11 24.77 -4.71 -3.90
CA MET A 11 23.98 -4.92 -5.12
C MET A 11 22.61 -5.55 -4.83
N VAL A 12 22.55 -6.51 -3.89
CA VAL A 12 21.28 -7.12 -3.45
C VAL A 12 20.37 -6.10 -2.75
N VAL A 13 20.93 -5.20 -1.94
CA VAL A 13 20.16 -4.13 -1.28
C VAL A 13 19.53 -3.16 -2.29
N VAL A 14 20.26 -2.82 -3.36
CA VAL A 14 19.74 -1.91 -4.40
C VAL A 14 18.62 -2.56 -5.21
N ILE A 15 18.75 -3.84 -5.59
CA ILE A 15 17.73 -4.55 -6.37
C ILE A 15 16.46 -4.76 -5.53
N ALA A 16 16.59 -5.07 -4.24
CA ALA A 16 15.45 -5.22 -3.35
C ALA A 16 14.67 -3.90 -3.15
N GLY A 17 15.36 -2.75 -3.11
CA GLY A 17 14.73 -1.44 -2.95
C GLY A 17 13.85 -1.02 -4.13
N VAL A 18 14.29 -1.29 -5.37
CA VAL A 18 13.53 -0.93 -6.59
C VAL A 18 12.25 -1.78 -6.72
N ALA A 19 12.32 -3.07 -6.38
CA ALA A 19 11.16 -3.96 -6.44
C ALA A 19 10.07 -3.58 -5.42
N LEU A 20 10.46 -3.10 -4.23
CA LEU A 20 9.51 -2.65 -3.21
C LEU A 20 8.79 -1.36 -3.61
N ALA A 21 9.47 -0.41 -4.25
CA ALA A 21 8.86 0.84 -4.71
C ALA A 21 7.68 0.59 -5.67
N GLY A 22 7.87 -0.27 -6.68
CA GLY A 22 6.79 -0.63 -7.60
C GLY A 22 5.61 -1.34 -6.91
N SER A 23 5.89 -2.16 -5.89
CA SER A 23 4.83 -2.86 -5.18
C SER A 23 3.93 -1.95 -4.33
N TYR A 24 4.44 -0.81 -3.85
CA TYR A 24 3.61 0.19 -3.15
C TYR A 24 2.70 0.95 -4.13
N GLU A 25 3.25 1.35 -5.28
CA GLU A 25 2.48 2.01 -6.34
C GLU A 25 1.36 1.09 -6.85
N ASP A 26 1.66 -0.20 -7.06
CA ASP A 26 0.67 -1.21 -7.44
C ASP A 26 -0.43 -1.37 -6.39
N ALA A 27 -0.12 -1.24 -5.08
CA ALA A 27 -1.10 -1.35 -4.01
C ALA A 27 -2.05 -0.15 -3.99
N LEU A 28 -1.50 1.05 -4.15
CA LEU A 28 -2.27 2.29 -4.25
C LEU A 28 -3.20 2.27 -5.47
N ASP A 29 -2.69 1.86 -6.63
CA ASP A 29 -3.48 1.70 -7.85
C ASP A 29 -4.56 0.62 -7.69
N ALA A 30 -4.22 -0.52 -7.09
CA ALA A 30 -5.19 -1.60 -6.86
C ALA A 30 -6.32 -1.17 -5.91
N ALA A 31 -6.01 -0.39 -4.87
CA ALA A 31 -6.99 0.16 -3.95
C ALA A 31 -7.93 1.16 -4.64
N SER A 32 -7.38 2.14 -5.37
CA SER A 32 -8.19 3.17 -6.05
C SER A 32 -9.05 2.59 -7.18
N ASN A 33 -8.57 1.56 -7.89
CA ASN A 33 -9.33 0.97 -9.01
C ASN A 33 -10.19 -0.23 -8.61
N GLY A 34 -10.36 -0.51 -7.31
CA GLY A 34 -11.20 -1.63 -6.84
C GLY A 34 -10.67 -3.02 -7.22
N ARG A 35 -9.36 -3.17 -7.47
CA ARG A 35 -8.74 -4.44 -7.87
C ARG A 35 -8.50 -5.34 -6.66
N SER A 36 -9.58 -5.77 -6.01
CA SER A 36 -9.60 -6.55 -4.77
C SER A 36 -8.59 -7.71 -4.75
N SER A 37 -8.55 -8.54 -5.80
CA SER A 37 -7.64 -9.69 -5.84
C SER A 37 -6.17 -9.30 -5.90
N ALA A 38 -5.84 -8.21 -6.60
CA ALA A 38 -4.47 -7.71 -6.69
C ALA A 38 -4.04 -7.11 -5.35
N LEU A 39 -4.91 -6.28 -4.75
CA LEU A 39 -4.69 -5.67 -3.45
C LEU A 39 -4.50 -6.74 -2.36
N ALA A 40 -5.34 -7.78 -2.33
CA ALA A 40 -5.21 -8.88 -1.39
C ALA A 40 -3.86 -9.61 -1.52
N GLY A 41 -3.40 -9.85 -2.76
CA GLY A 41 -2.11 -10.46 -3.02
C GLY A 41 -0.94 -9.59 -2.54
N LEU A 42 -1.03 -8.27 -2.76
CA LEU A 42 -0.03 -7.29 -2.30
C LEU A 42 0.05 -7.20 -0.78
N LEU A 43 -1.10 -7.09 -0.10
CA LEU A 43 -1.18 -7.10 1.36
C LEU A 43 -0.65 -8.42 1.95
N SER A 44 -0.93 -9.55 1.30
CA SER A 44 -0.40 -10.86 1.73
C SER A 44 1.12 -10.98 1.57
N ARG A 45 1.75 -10.17 0.72
CA ARG A 45 3.21 -10.07 0.58
C ARG A 45 3.86 -9.19 1.65
N GLY A 46 3.08 -8.61 2.57
CA GLY A 46 3.58 -7.78 3.65
C GLY A 46 3.67 -6.30 3.31
N ILE A 47 2.98 -5.84 2.26
CA ILE A 47 2.72 -4.41 2.06
C ILE A 47 2.02 -3.88 3.31
N ASP A 48 2.48 -2.74 3.81
CA ASP A 48 1.85 -2.07 4.93
C ASP A 48 0.43 -1.63 4.53
N PRO A 49 -0.63 -2.09 5.22
CA PRO A 49 -2.01 -1.66 4.95
C PRO A 49 -2.22 -0.15 5.09
N ASP A 50 -1.36 0.56 5.83
CA ASP A 50 -1.39 2.02 6.00
C ASP A 50 -0.50 2.76 4.98
N THR A 51 -0.04 2.08 3.92
CA THR A 51 0.65 2.71 2.79
C THR A 51 -0.20 3.87 2.25
N THR A 52 0.42 5.04 2.09
CA THR A 52 -0.26 6.26 1.63
C THR A 52 0.22 6.74 0.26
N ASP A 53 -0.68 7.40 -0.48
CA ASP A 53 -0.32 8.23 -1.62
C ASP A 53 0.38 9.54 -1.17
N THR A 54 0.72 10.40 -2.13
CA THR A 54 1.34 11.71 -1.86
C THR A 54 0.44 12.69 -1.10
N ASN A 55 -0.86 12.44 -1.04
CA ASN A 55 -1.84 13.25 -0.32
C ASN A 55 -2.11 12.72 1.10
N GLY A 56 -1.44 11.63 1.50
CA GLY A 56 -1.66 10.97 2.78
C GLY A 56 -2.90 10.07 2.80
N ASN A 57 -3.51 9.77 1.65
CA ASN A 57 -4.61 8.81 1.57
C ASN A 57 -4.05 7.40 1.71
N ASN A 58 -4.43 6.68 2.76
CA ASN A 58 -4.07 5.28 2.89
C ASN A 58 -4.93 4.40 1.95
N LEU A 59 -4.57 3.11 1.83
CA LEU A 59 -5.26 2.16 0.97
C LEU A 59 -6.78 2.10 1.25
N LEU A 60 -7.18 2.25 2.51
CA LEU A 60 -8.59 2.26 2.89
C LEU A 60 -9.32 3.51 2.41
N MET A 61 -8.71 4.69 2.51
CA MET A 61 -9.28 5.94 1.99
C MET A 61 -9.46 5.88 0.46
N LEU A 62 -8.49 5.31 -0.24
CA LEU A 62 -8.53 5.15 -1.69
C LEU A 62 -9.65 4.20 -2.13
N ALA A 63 -9.82 3.07 -1.42
CA ALA A 63 -10.89 2.13 -1.70
C ALA A 63 -12.28 2.74 -1.41
N ALA A 64 -12.43 3.37 -0.24
CA ALA A 64 -13.71 3.92 0.23
C ALA A 64 -14.26 5.04 -0.66
N ARG A 65 -13.38 5.88 -1.22
CA ARG A 65 -13.79 7.02 -2.07
C ARG A 65 -14.52 6.56 -3.34
N ASP A 66 -14.10 5.44 -3.90
CA ASP A 66 -14.54 4.99 -5.22
C ASP A 66 -15.67 3.92 -5.11
N GLY A 67 -16.15 3.61 -3.89
CA GLY A 67 -17.35 2.83 -3.62
C GLY A 67 -17.21 1.32 -3.87
N HIS A 68 -15.99 0.81 -3.89
CA HIS A 68 -15.69 -0.59 -4.16
C HIS A 68 -15.77 -1.44 -2.90
N ALA A 69 -17.00 -1.75 -2.45
CA ALA A 69 -17.27 -2.44 -1.18
C ALA A 69 -16.43 -3.71 -0.91
N ASP A 70 -16.13 -4.51 -1.94
CA ASP A 70 -15.29 -5.70 -1.82
C ASP A 70 -13.82 -5.37 -1.50
N THR A 71 -13.35 -4.21 -1.96
CA THR A 71 -11.99 -3.70 -1.79
C THR A 71 -11.83 -2.98 -0.46
N ASP A 72 -12.86 -2.26 0.01
CA ASP A 72 -12.85 -1.49 1.27
C ASP A 72 -12.56 -2.36 2.49
N ALA A 73 -13.09 -3.57 2.51
CA ALA A 73 -12.89 -4.49 3.62
C ALA A 73 -11.47 -5.07 3.67
N LEU A 74 -10.71 -5.03 2.56
CA LEU A 74 -9.39 -5.68 2.49
C LEU A 74 -8.36 -4.98 3.40
N PRO A 75 -8.12 -3.66 3.31
CA PRO A 75 -7.19 -2.99 4.23
C PRO A 75 -7.54 -3.22 5.70
N LEU A 76 -8.83 -3.23 6.06
CA LEU A 76 -9.30 -3.50 7.43
C LEU A 76 -8.95 -4.92 7.90
N LYS A 77 -9.08 -5.93 7.04
CA LYS A 77 -8.67 -7.32 7.36
C LYS A 77 -7.18 -7.41 7.66
N PHE A 78 -6.38 -6.55 7.04
CA PHE A 78 -4.94 -6.44 7.29
C PHE A 78 -4.58 -5.44 8.39
N ARG A 79 -5.58 -4.87 9.09
CA ARG A 79 -5.44 -3.90 10.21
C ARG A 79 -4.98 -2.50 9.80
N ALA A 80 -5.37 -2.03 8.61
CA ALA A 80 -5.29 -0.60 8.28
C ALA A 80 -5.98 0.25 9.36
N SER A 81 -5.46 1.45 9.60
CA SER A 81 -5.97 2.43 10.54
C SER A 81 -7.16 3.18 9.94
N PRO A 82 -8.42 2.88 10.36
CA PRO A 82 -9.60 3.51 9.76
C PRO A 82 -9.74 5.00 10.08
N LEU A 83 -9.09 5.45 11.15
CA LEU A 83 -9.15 6.83 11.64
C LEU A 83 -7.88 7.63 11.35
N GLN A 84 -6.94 7.07 10.57
CA GLN A 84 -5.85 7.86 10.04
C GLN A 84 -6.42 9.04 9.25
N ARG A 85 -5.75 10.19 9.31
CA ARG A 85 -6.17 11.39 8.59
C ARG A 85 -5.15 11.70 7.49
N ASN A 86 -5.64 11.96 6.28
CA ASN A 86 -4.82 12.46 5.18
C ASN A 86 -4.43 13.93 5.40
N LEU A 87 -3.75 14.54 4.43
CA LEU A 87 -3.32 15.94 4.51
C LEU A 87 -4.48 16.94 4.53
N MET A 88 -5.67 16.55 4.05
CA MET A 88 -6.89 17.37 4.12
C MET A 88 -7.58 17.25 5.49
N GLY A 89 -7.16 16.31 6.34
CA GLY A 89 -7.82 15.98 7.59
C GLY A 89 -8.98 14.99 7.44
N ASP A 90 -9.14 14.34 6.30
CA ASP A 90 -10.20 13.36 6.10
C ASP A 90 -9.73 11.96 6.49
N SER A 91 -10.66 11.13 6.95
CA SER A 91 -10.44 9.71 7.26
C SER A 91 -11.34 8.86 6.36
N ALA A 92 -11.05 7.56 6.23
CA ALA A 92 -11.79 6.70 5.31
C ALA A 92 -13.32 6.73 5.53
N PRO A 93 -13.87 6.72 6.77
CA PRO A 93 -15.31 6.85 6.99
C PRO A 93 -15.92 8.17 6.50
N VAL A 94 -15.13 9.26 6.45
CA VAL A 94 -15.57 10.56 5.94
C VAL A 94 -15.62 10.57 4.41
N LEU A 95 -14.76 9.78 3.76
CA LEU A 95 -14.62 9.71 2.31
C LEU A 95 -15.51 8.63 1.67
N ALA A 96 -16.08 7.72 2.46
CA ALA A 96 -16.98 6.67 1.97
C ALA A 96 -18.23 7.28 1.31
N ALA A 97 -18.51 6.88 0.07
CA ALA A 97 -19.66 7.32 -0.73
C ALA A 97 -20.95 6.56 -0.42
#